data_AF-A0A7C2LSW7-F1
#
_entry.id   AF-A0A7C2LSW7-F1
#
_cell.length_a   1.000
_cell.length_b   1.000
_cell.length_c   1.000
_cell.angle_alpha   90.00
_cell.angle_beta   90.00
_cell.angle_gamma   90.00
#
_symmetry.space_group_name_H-M   'P 1'
#
loop_
_entity.id
_entity.type
_entity.pdbx_description
1 polymer ?
#
loop_
_entity_poly.entity_id
_entity_poly.type
_entity_poly.pdbx_seq_one_letter_code
_entity_poly.pdbx_strand_id
1 'polypeptide(L)'
;MPLFRRRKLPDDVRRRFLILAARAEEAVIETHVDNLLEILRQLGDELDVDRLLELYVDTLDLPEPLALAVSNRLLARLDVDASSRRR
;
A
#
# COMPACT_ATOMS: atom_id res chain seq x y z
N MET A 1 -10.67 -38.57 -1.83
CA MET A 1 -10.56 -37.09 -1.84
C MET A 1 -11.07 -36.60 -3.18
N PRO A 2 -12.31 -36.05 -3.30
CA PRO A 2 -12.79 -35.61 -4.59
C PRO A 2 -11.97 -34.37 -5.00
N LEU A 3 -11.31 -34.48 -6.15
CA LEU A 3 -10.63 -33.36 -6.79
C LEU A 3 -11.67 -32.27 -7.04
N PHE A 4 -11.50 -31.10 -6.41
CA PHE A 4 -12.27 -29.91 -6.76
C PHE A 4 -12.05 -29.63 -8.24
N ARG A 5 -12.99 -30.07 -9.09
CA ARG A 5 -12.99 -29.78 -10.51
C ARG A 5 -13.13 -28.26 -10.63
N ARG A 6 -12.03 -27.56 -10.88
CA ARG A 6 -12.00 -26.10 -11.10
C ARG A 6 -12.98 -25.77 -12.23
N ARG A 7 -14.23 -25.44 -11.91
CA ARG A 7 -15.16 -24.84 -12.86
C ARG A 7 -14.56 -23.49 -13.25
N LYS A 8 -14.39 -23.26 -14.56
CA LYS A 8 -14.01 -21.94 -15.05
C LYS A 8 -15.11 -20.95 -14.64
N LEU A 9 -14.72 -19.86 -13.98
CA LEU A 9 -15.61 -18.73 -13.71
C LEU A 9 -16.13 -18.17 -15.05
N PRO A 10 -17.42 -17.85 -15.15
CA PRO A 10 -17.94 -17.02 -16.24
C PRO A 10 -17.14 -15.71 -16.37
N ASP A 11 -17.00 -15.20 -17.59
CA ASP A 11 -16.09 -14.08 -17.87
C ASP A 11 -16.49 -12.79 -17.15
N ASP A 12 -17.78 -12.55 -16.96
CA ASP A 12 -18.33 -11.43 -16.19
C ASP A 12 -17.98 -11.54 -14.70
N VAL A 13 -18.10 -12.74 -14.13
CA VAL A 13 -17.73 -13.02 -12.73
C VAL A 13 -16.22 -12.89 -12.54
N ARG A 14 -15.43 -13.41 -13.48
CA ARG A 14 -13.96 -13.26 -13.47
C ARG A 14 -13.56 -11.79 -13.49
N ARG A 15 -14.15 -10.98 -14.36
CA ARG A 15 -13.86 -9.55 -14.46
C ARG A 15 -14.17 -8.83 -13.16
N ARG A 16 -15.35 -9.06 -12.58
CA ARG A 16 -15.75 -8.46 -11.28
C ARG A 16 -14.80 -8.87 -10.17
N PHE A 17 -14.42 -10.14 -10.11
CA PHE A 17 -13.44 -10.64 -9.13
C PHE A 17 -12.10 -9.92 -9.26
N LEU A 18 -11.56 -9.79 -10.48
CA LEU A 18 -10.29 -9.09 -10.70
C LEU A 18 -10.36 -7.61 -10.29
N ILE A 19 -11.48 -6.93 -10.57
CA ILE A 19 -11.69 -5.54 -10.12
C ILE A 19 -11.70 -5.47 -8.59
N LEU A 20 -12.41 -6.38 -7.92
CA LEU A 20 -12.45 -6.40 -6.45
C LEU A 20 -11.08 -6.72 -5.84
N ALA A 21 -10.33 -7.64 -6.44
CA ALA A 21 -8.97 -7.96 -6.03
C ALA A 21 -8.05 -6.73 -6.16
N ALA A 22 -8.07 -6.05 -7.29
CA ALA A 22 -7.30 -4.82 -7.50
C ALA A 22 -7.65 -3.73 -6.46
N ARG A 23 -8.94 -3.53 -6.17
CA ARG A 23 -9.37 -2.57 -5.13
C ARG A 23 -8.92 -2.97 -3.73
N ALA A 24 -8.87 -4.27 -3.45
CA ALA A 24 -8.38 -4.77 -2.17
C ALA A 24 -6.86 -4.55 -2.04
N GLU A 25 -6.11 -4.79 -3.12
CA GLU A 25 -4.67 -4.49 -3.17
C GLU A 25 -4.41 -2.98 -2.95
N GLU A 26 -5.16 -2.11 -3.62
CA GLU A 26 -5.09 -0.66 -3.40
C GLU A 26 -5.39 -0.29 -1.95
N ALA A 27 -6.46 -0.83 -1.36
CA ALA A 27 -6.83 -0.53 0.02
C ALA A 27 -5.75 -0.94 1.04
N VAL A 28 -5.05 -2.06 0.80
CA VAL A 28 -3.91 -2.48 1.64
C VAL A 28 -2.77 -1.47 1.54
N ILE A 29 -2.42 -1.05 0.32
CA ILE A 29 -1.37 -0.04 0.11
C ILE A 29 -1.74 1.27 0.83
N GLU A 30 -2.96 1.77 0.65
CA GLU A 30 -3.42 3.01 1.29
C GLU A 30 -3.37 2.91 2.82
N THR A 31 -3.73 1.75 3.39
CA THR A 31 -3.64 1.52 4.85
C THR A 31 -2.20 1.67 5.36
N HIS A 32 -1.22 1.09 4.67
CA HIS A 32 0.17 1.24 5.09
C HIS A 32 0.67 2.68 4.97
N VAL A 33 0.26 3.39 3.91
CA VAL A 33 0.63 4.80 3.72
C VAL A 33 0.02 5.69 4.80
N ASP A 34 -1.24 5.47 5.15
CA ASP A 34 -1.92 6.22 6.22
C ASP A 34 -1.23 5.99 7.57
N ASN A 35 -0.84 4.75 7.88
CA ASN A 35 -0.06 4.44 9.09
C ASN A 35 1.29 5.19 9.11
N LEU A 36 2.02 5.19 7.99
CA LEU A 36 3.31 5.88 7.88
C LEU A 36 3.18 7.39 8.03
N LEU A 37 2.16 8.00 7.43
CA LEU A 37 1.88 9.43 7.59
C LEU A 37 1.49 9.78 9.03
N GLU A 38 0.75 8.90 9.70
CA GLU A 38 0.45 9.08 11.13
C GLU A 38 1.73 9.01 11.98
N ILE A 39 2.61 8.05 11.71
CA ILE A 39 3.90 7.91 12.41
C ILE A 39 4.76 9.17 12.18
N LEU A 40 4.88 9.65 10.94
CA LEU A 40 5.61 10.90 10.62
C LEU A 40 5.03 12.10 11.37
N ARG A 41 3.69 12.21 11.44
CA ARG A 41 3.01 13.28 12.17
C ARG A 41 3.31 13.22 13.68
N GLN A 42 3.49 12.04 14.24
CA GLN A 42 3.78 11.83 15.66
C GLN A 42 5.26 12.03 16.01
N LEU A 43 6.18 11.60 15.14
CA LEU A 43 7.63 11.72 15.33
C LEU A 43 8.17 13.12 14.97
N GLY A 44 7.46 13.89 14.14
CA GLY A 44 7.96 15.18 13.67
C GLY A 44 9.26 15.02 12.88
N ASP A 45 10.27 15.83 13.21
CA ASP A 45 11.56 15.86 12.50
C ASP A 45 12.60 14.88 13.11
N GLU A 46 12.20 14.00 14.02
CA GLU A 46 13.12 13.08 14.71
C GLU A 46 13.59 11.91 13.83
N LEU A 47 12.85 11.59 12.77
CA LEU A 47 13.14 10.47 11.89
C LEU A 47 12.87 10.87 10.43
N ASP A 48 13.86 10.65 9.56
CA ASP A 48 13.68 10.87 8.13
C ASP A 48 12.78 9.80 7.49
N VAL A 49 12.19 10.14 6.36
CA VAL A 49 11.20 9.30 5.65
C VAL A 49 11.81 7.99 5.17
N ASP A 50 13.05 8.01 4.68
CA ASP A 50 13.73 6.83 4.15
C ASP A 50 13.99 5.84 5.29
N ARG A 51 14.48 6.34 6.44
CA ARG A 51 14.71 5.53 7.63
C ARG A 51 13.42 4.97 8.22
N LEU A 52 12.32 5.74 8.20
CA LEU A 52 11.01 5.23 8.62
C LEU A 52 10.55 4.08 7.73
N LEU A 53 10.69 4.22 6.41
CA LEU A 53 10.31 3.19 5.45
C LEU A 53 11.10 1.90 5.67
N GLU A 54 12.42 2.00 5.83
CA GLU A 54 13.28 0.86 6.16
C GLU A 54 12.77 0.13 7.42
N LEU A 55 12.61 0.86 8.52
CA LEU A 55 12.15 0.29 9.79
C LEU A 55 10.77 -0.35 9.67
N TYR A 56 9.85 0.27 8.95
CA TYR A 56 8.49 -0.22 8.79
C TYR A 56 8.43 -1.50 7.94
N VAL A 57 9.18 -1.54 6.84
CA VAL A 57 9.30 -2.72 5.96
C VAL A 57 9.92 -3.88 6.72
N ASP A 58 11.02 -3.63 7.44
CA ASP A 58 11.73 -4.65 8.22
C ASP A 58 10.87 -5.18 9.38
N THR A 59 10.17 -4.29 10.08
CA THR A 59 9.36 -4.67 11.25
C THR A 59 8.14 -5.52 10.87
N LEU A 60 7.51 -5.22 9.73
CA LEU A 60 6.31 -5.92 9.26
C LEU A 60 6.60 -7.03 8.25
N ASP A 61 7.87 -7.26 7.91
CA ASP A 61 8.32 -8.22 6.90
C ASP A 61 7.54 -8.06 5.58
N LEU A 62 7.45 -6.80 5.11
CA LEU A 62 6.63 -6.50 3.93
C LEU A 62 7.25 -7.13 2.68
N PRO A 63 6.46 -7.85 1.85
CA PRO A 63 6.94 -8.36 0.58
C PRO A 63 7.44 -7.22 -0.31
N GLU A 64 8.58 -7.42 -0.98
CA GLU A 64 9.24 -6.40 -1.81
C GLU A 64 8.30 -5.65 -2.78
N PRO A 65 7.36 -6.32 -3.52
CA PRO A 65 6.44 -5.61 -4.39
C PRO A 65 5.50 -4.65 -3.65
N LEU A 66 5.05 -5.04 -2.44
CA LEU A 66 4.20 -4.21 -1.60
C LEU A 66 4.99 -3.05 -1.00
N ALA A 67 6.21 -3.31 -0.50
CA ALA A 67 7.10 -2.28 0.03
C ALA A 67 7.38 -1.18 -0.99
N LEU A 68 7.68 -1.55 -2.25
CA LEU A 68 7.90 -0.59 -3.34
C LEU A 68 6.63 0.24 -3.62
N ALA A 69 5.46 -0.38 -3.66
CA ALA A 69 4.20 0.31 -3.92
C ALA A 69 3.86 1.31 -2.80
N VAL A 70 4.05 0.91 -1.54
CA VAL A 70 3.85 1.78 -0.36
C VAL A 70 4.82 2.96 -0.37
N SER A 71 6.11 2.72 -0.61
CA SER A 71 7.13 3.78 -0.69
C SER A 71 6.78 4.81 -1.77
N ASN A 72 6.52 4.37 -3.00
CA ASN A 72 6.14 5.26 -4.09
C ASN A 72 4.88 6.10 -3.76
N ARG A 73 3.89 5.47 -3.15
CA ARG A 73 2.63 6.14 -2.79
C ARG A 73 2.80 7.14 -1.66
N LEU A 74 3.64 6.84 -0.67
CA LEU A 74 3.99 7.76 0.40
C LEU A 74 4.70 9.00 -0.14
N LEU A 75 5.75 8.82 -0.96
CA LEU A 75 6.49 9.94 -1.56
C LEU A 75 5.57 10.83 -2.39
N ALA A 76 4.65 10.24 -3.16
CA ALA A 76 3.66 10.99 -3.92
C ALA A 76 2.72 11.81 -3.02
N ARG A 77 2.29 11.29 -1.86
CA ARG A 77 1.46 12.03 -0.89
C ARG A 77 2.23 13.20 -0.28
N LEU A 78 3.49 12.99 0.08
CA LEU A 78 4.34 14.03 0.67
C LEU A 78 4.63 15.18 -0.29
N ASP A 79 4.81 14.91 -1.59
CA ASP A 79 4.96 15.95 -2.61
C ASP A 79 3.69 16.81 -2.80
N VAL A 80 2.52 16.17 -2.77
CA VAL A 80 1.22 16.87 -2.82
C VAL A 80 1.05 17.79 -1.59
N ASP A 81 1.41 17.30 -0.40
CA ASP A 81 1.35 18.11 0.82
C ASP A 81 2.35 19.28 0.78
N ALA A 82 3.58 19.05 0.31
CA ALA A 82 4.59 20.09 0.18
C ALA A 82 4.19 21.16 -0.85
N SER A 83 3.59 20.75 -1.96
CA SER A 83 3.14 21.67 -3.02
C SER A 83 1.88 22.45 -2.63
N SER A 84 0.99 21.88 -1.82
CA SER A 84 -0.18 22.59 -1.28
C SER A 84 0.18 23.67 -0.25
N ARG A 85 1.18 23.43 0.62
CA ARG A 85 1.68 24.43 1.60
C ARG A 85 2.36 25.65 0.98
N ARG A 86 2.81 25.57 -0.28
CA ARG A 86 3.48 26.66 -1.00
C ARG A 86 2.52 27.63 -1.71
N ARG A 87 1.22 27.34 -1.75
CA ARG A 87 0.18 28.15 -2.40
C ARG A 87 -0.55 29.01 -1.39
#